data_AF-A0A5C5WFP5-F1
#
_entry.id   AF-A0A5C5WFP5-F1
#
_cell.length_a   1.000
_cell.length_b   1.000
_cell.length_c   1.000
_cell.angle_alpha   90.00
_cell.angle_beta   90.00
_cell.angle_gamma   90.00
#
_symmetry.space_group_name_H-M   'P 1'
#
loop_
_entity.id
_entity.type
_entity.pdbx_description
1 polymer ?
#
loop_
_entity_poly.entity_id
_entity_poly.type
_entity_poly.pdbx_seq_one_letter_code
_entity_poly.pdbx_strand_id
1 'polypeptide(L)'
;MANPQQQLARLAVGILTLTRGRLSLRATIGLCLAAVLYVLVLQPLAKQTLGISLPSLPAIDQPADKPAPQSRPAPERTPRSGAGSPTGVPAAVDPADLPTVLTDRGRGVYESSGGLRYTRGSQQGHRLAHVMAHTLDEPDRVGQHGVFDTNDPAEVVRLIDEAYGLALAGKQTTTQREEGRTIYTVNLRRRIGYIGGESGARKGHPSAQYLKLVIDGDRVITAFPLRP
;
A
#
# COMPACT_ATOMS: atom_id res chain seq x y z
N MET A 1 1.49 -33.28 -40.97
CA MET A 1 0.31 -32.47 -40.57
C MET A 1 0.84 -31.26 -39.82
N ALA A 2 0.67 -30.05 -40.38
CA ALA A 2 1.36 -28.85 -39.92
C ALA A 2 0.62 -28.17 -38.76
N ASN A 3 1.37 -27.70 -37.75
CA ASN A 3 0.86 -27.08 -36.53
C ASN A 3 0.12 -25.75 -36.86
N PRO A 4 -1.14 -25.56 -36.43
CA PRO A 4 -1.91 -24.35 -36.69
C PRO A 4 -1.25 -23.06 -36.15
N GLN A 5 -0.33 -23.19 -35.18
CA GLN A 5 0.46 -22.07 -34.66
C GLN A 5 1.51 -21.56 -35.65
N GLN A 6 2.04 -22.43 -36.53
CA GLN A 6 3.01 -22.03 -37.55
C GLN A 6 2.35 -21.32 -38.75
N GLN A 7 1.05 -21.55 -38.98
CA GLN A 7 0.29 -20.84 -40.01
C GLN A 7 -0.10 -19.42 -39.56
N LEU A 8 -0.42 -19.22 -38.27
CA LEU A 8 -0.73 -17.90 -37.71
C LEU A 8 0.52 -17.00 -37.59
N ALA A 9 1.68 -17.56 -37.23
CA ALA A 9 2.93 -16.82 -37.17
C ALA A 9 3.38 -16.30 -38.56
N ARG A 10 3.15 -17.08 -39.61
CA ARG A 10 3.44 -16.67 -41.00
C ARG A 10 2.46 -15.61 -41.53
N LEU A 11 1.21 -15.60 -41.05
CA LEU A 11 0.25 -14.53 -41.37
C LEU A 11 0.59 -13.21 -40.66
N ALA A 12 1.07 -13.25 -39.41
CA ALA A 12 1.43 -12.03 -38.66
C ALA A 12 2.68 -11.32 -39.21
N VAL A 13 3.69 -12.07 -39.68
CA VAL A 13 4.91 -11.49 -40.30
C VAL A 13 4.64 -10.98 -41.72
N GLY A 14 3.68 -11.57 -42.43
CA GLY A 14 3.21 -11.08 -43.74
C GLY A 14 2.50 -9.72 -43.66
N ILE A 15 1.74 -9.46 -42.60
CA ILE A 15 1.03 -8.18 -42.43
C ILE A 15 1.98 -7.05 -41.98
N LEU A 16 3.04 -7.36 -41.23
CA LEU A 16 4.02 -6.35 -40.77
C LEU A 16 5.07 -5.94 -41.82
N THR A 17 5.17 -6.66 -42.94
CA THR A 17 6.06 -6.29 -44.06
C THR A 17 5.34 -5.54 -45.18
N LEU A 18 4.02 -5.37 -45.09
CA LEU A 18 3.18 -4.73 -46.12
C LEU A 18 2.84 -3.26 -45.87
N THR A 19 3.37 -2.63 -44.81
CA THR A 19 3.22 -1.18 -44.57
C THR A 19 4.55 -0.49 -44.36
N ARG A 20 5.49 -0.69 -45.30
CA ARG A 20 6.55 0.28 -45.61
C ARG A 20 5.93 1.44 -46.41
N GLY A 21 5.00 2.15 -45.79
CA GLY A 21 4.33 3.31 -46.35
C GLY A 21 4.02 4.27 -45.21
N ARG A 22 4.71 5.42 -45.22
CA ARG A 22 4.71 6.51 -44.21
C ARG A 22 3.37 6.64 -43.46
N LEU A 23 3.23 6.00 -42.30
CA LEU A 23 2.19 6.36 -41.34
C LEU A 23 2.54 7.76 -40.82
N SER A 24 1.67 8.72 -41.11
CA SER A 24 1.83 10.09 -40.60
C SER A 24 1.88 10.06 -39.07
N LEU A 25 2.64 10.97 -38.47
CA LEU A 25 2.76 11.10 -37.00
C LEU A 25 1.39 11.17 -36.29
N ARG A 26 0.37 11.68 -36.98
CA ARG A 26 -1.01 11.73 -36.47
C ARG A 26 -1.67 10.35 -36.37
N ALA A 27 -1.35 9.44 -37.29
CA ALA A 27 -1.88 8.07 -37.26
C ALA A 27 -1.22 7.23 -36.16
N THR A 28 0.08 7.41 -35.90
CA THR A 28 0.76 6.75 -34.77
C THR A 28 0.30 7.30 -33.43
N ILE A 29 0.14 8.62 -33.28
CA ILE A 29 -0.43 9.22 -32.07
C ILE A 29 -1.86 8.73 -31.85
N GLY A 30 -2.68 8.67 -32.91
CA GLY A 30 -4.04 8.13 -32.83
C GLY A 30 -4.07 6.67 -32.35
N LEU A 31 -3.16 5.83 -32.84
CA LEU A 31 -3.08 4.42 -32.43
C LEU A 31 -2.63 4.28 -30.96
N CYS A 32 -1.64 5.08 -30.53
CA CYS A 32 -1.18 5.10 -29.14
C CYS A 32 -2.28 5.60 -28.19
N LEU A 33 -3.01 6.66 -28.56
CA LEU A 33 -4.13 7.15 -27.76
C LEU A 33 -5.27 6.13 -27.69
N ALA A 34 -5.57 5.42 -28.78
CA ALA A 34 -6.55 4.34 -28.77
C ALA A 34 -6.11 3.16 -27.88
N ALA A 35 -4.83 2.80 -27.89
CA ALA A 35 -4.29 1.77 -27.01
C ALA A 35 -4.32 2.18 -25.52
N VAL A 36 -3.98 3.44 -25.21
CA VAL A 36 -4.06 3.98 -23.84
C VAL A 36 -5.51 4.06 -23.37
N LEU A 37 -6.44 4.50 -24.22
CA LEU A 37 -7.87 4.53 -23.91
C LEU A 37 -8.42 3.11 -23.66
N TYR A 38 -7.99 2.13 -24.46
CA TYR A 38 -8.37 0.72 -24.27
C TYR A 38 -7.88 0.17 -22.92
N VAL A 39 -6.62 0.44 -22.55
CA VAL A 39 -6.04 -0.05 -21.29
C VAL A 39 -6.63 0.66 -20.06
N LEU A 40 -6.83 1.98 -20.13
CA LEU A 40 -7.25 2.74 -18.95
C LEU A 40 -8.77 2.77 -18.73
N VAL A 41 -9.57 2.62 -19.79
CA VAL A 41 -11.04 2.76 -19.68
C VAL A 41 -11.76 1.43 -19.91
N LEU A 42 -11.43 0.67 -20.96
CA LEU A 42 -12.16 -0.56 -21.25
C LEU A 42 -11.77 -1.74 -20.35
N GLN A 43 -10.49 -1.88 -19.98
CA GLN A 43 -10.06 -2.97 -19.09
C GLN A 43 -10.70 -2.97 -17.69
N PRO A 44 -10.81 -1.84 -16.95
CA PRO A 44 -11.42 -1.87 -15.62
C PRO A 44 -12.93 -2.17 -15.67
N LEU A 45 -13.63 -1.77 -16.74
CA LEU A 45 -15.05 -2.04 -16.95
C LEU A 45 -15.35 -3.51 -17.29
N ALA A 46 -14.50 -4.15 -18.10
CA ALA A 46 -14.63 -5.59 -18.40
C ALA A 46 -14.30 -6.47 -17.18
N LYS A 47 -13.34 -6.05 -16.34
CA LYS A 47 -12.99 -6.75 -15.09
C LYS A 47 -14.13 -6.74 -14.06
N GLN A 48 -14.93 -5.68 -14.02
CA GLN A 48 -16.00 -5.53 -13.04
C GLN A 48 -17.30 -6.28 -13.40
N THR A 49 -17.49 -6.70 -14.65
CA THR A 49 -18.75 -7.33 -15.09
C THR A 49 -18.64 -8.81 -15.49
N LEU A 50 -17.44 -9.31 -15.83
CA LEU A 50 -17.30 -10.67 -16.38
C LEU A 50 -16.30 -11.60 -15.67
N GLY A 51 -15.52 -11.14 -14.68
CA GLY A 51 -14.71 -12.03 -13.83
C GLY A 51 -13.68 -12.93 -14.54
N ILE A 52 -13.36 -12.67 -15.81
CA ILE A 52 -12.41 -13.45 -16.62
C ILE A 52 -11.03 -12.77 -16.59
N SER A 53 -10.04 -13.46 -16.04
CA SER A 53 -8.62 -13.10 -16.12
C SER A 53 -8.06 -13.52 -17.48
N LEU A 54 -7.63 -12.57 -18.31
CA LEU A 54 -6.96 -12.87 -19.58
C LEU A 54 -5.51 -13.34 -19.34
N PRO A 55 -5.00 -14.31 -20.14
CA PRO A 55 -3.67 -14.86 -19.99
C PRO A 55 -2.57 -13.84 -20.31
N SER A 56 -1.51 -13.84 -19.50
CA SER A 56 -0.29 -13.06 -19.72
C SER A 56 0.44 -13.58 -20.97
N LEU A 57 0.92 -12.66 -21.81
CA LEU A 57 1.73 -12.98 -22.98
C LEU A 57 3.05 -13.65 -22.55
N PRO A 58 3.51 -14.71 -23.24
CA PRO A 58 4.80 -15.31 -22.98
C PRO A 58 5.94 -14.37 -23.40
N ALA A 59 6.89 -14.13 -22.50
CA ALA A 59 8.18 -13.54 -22.84
C ALA A 59 8.94 -14.49 -23.76
N ILE A 60 9.42 -13.99 -24.90
CA ILE A 60 10.24 -14.75 -25.84
C ILE A 60 11.72 -14.72 -25.38
N ASP A 61 12.25 -15.93 -25.23
CA ASP A 61 13.64 -16.42 -25.24
C ASP A 61 14.72 -15.83 -24.32
N GLN A 62 15.13 -16.65 -23.35
CA GLN A 62 16.54 -16.91 -23.07
C GLN A 62 16.82 -18.42 -23.25
N PRO A 63 17.91 -18.81 -23.92
CA PRO A 63 18.16 -20.17 -24.35
C PRO A 63 18.62 -21.11 -23.21
N ALA A 64 18.23 -22.37 -23.33
CA ALA A 64 18.70 -23.50 -22.55
C ALA A 64 20.22 -23.70 -22.70
N ASP A 65 20.93 -24.03 -21.61
CA ASP A 65 21.28 -25.42 -21.26
C ASP A 65 22.34 -25.43 -20.14
N LYS A 66 22.11 -26.18 -19.05
CA LYS A 66 23.14 -27.01 -18.37
C LYS A 66 22.55 -27.80 -17.17
N PRO A 67 23.07 -29.01 -16.91
CA PRO A 67 22.33 -30.08 -16.25
C PRO A 67 22.39 -30.06 -14.72
N ALA A 68 21.40 -30.71 -14.13
CA ALA A 68 21.14 -30.84 -12.70
C ALA A 68 22.30 -31.48 -11.89
N PRO A 69 22.53 -31.01 -10.65
CA PRO A 69 23.15 -31.81 -9.61
C PRO A 69 22.09 -32.44 -8.69
N GLN A 70 22.19 -33.76 -8.66
CA GLN A 70 21.60 -34.77 -7.78
C GLN A 70 21.20 -34.31 -6.37
N SER A 71 19.98 -34.70 -5.99
CA SER A 71 19.37 -34.58 -4.67
C SER A 71 20.17 -35.30 -3.59
N ARG A 72 20.59 -34.56 -2.56
CA ARG A 72 21.00 -35.12 -1.25
C ARG A 72 19.78 -35.12 -0.32
N PRO A 73 19.49 -36.20 0.42
CA PRO A 73 18.40 -36.18 1.40
C PRO A 73 18.73 -35.23 2.57
N ALA A 74 17.81 -34.32 2.87
CA ALA A 74 17.88 -33.42 4.00
C ALA A 74 17.62 -34.20 5.31
N PRO A 75 18.30 -33.88 6.43
CA PRO A 75 18.03 -34.51 7.71
C PRO A 75 16.68 -34.01 8.26
N GLU A 76 15.88 -34.99 8.66
CA GLU A 76 14.63 -34.90 9.40
C GLU A 76 14.83 -34.02 10.65
N ARG A 77 14.14 -32.87 10.69
CA ARG A 77 14.03 -32.03 11.89
C ARG A 77 12.70 -32.32 12.56
N THR A 78 12.80 -32.86 13.77
CA THR A 78 11.74 -33.10 14.75
C THR A 78 10.86 -31.86 14.98
N PRO A 79 9.55 -32.03 15.27
CA PRO A 79 8.65 -30.93 15.55
C PRO A 79 8.91 -30.44 16.97
N ARG A 80 9.49 -29.25 17.11
CA ARG A 80 9.59 -28.57 18.40
C ARG A 80 8.30 -27.77 18.61
N SER A 81 7.42 -28.33 19.43
CA SER A 81 6.31 -27.63 20.07
C SER A 81 6.81 -26.41 20.83
N GLY A 82 6.05 -25.30 20.76
CA GLY A 82 6.15 -24.19 21.70
C GLY A 82 6.63 -22.87 21.10
N ALA A 83 5.71 -22.11 20.51
CA ALA A 83 5.68 -20.65 20.58
C ALA A 83 4.28 -20.22 20.12
N GLY A 84 3.41 -19.88 21.06
CA GLY A 84 2.11 -19.30 20.75
C GLY A 84 2.33 -17.99 20.02
N SER A 85 1.90 -17.92 18.77
CA SER A 85 1.66 -16.66 18.10
C SER A 85 0.62 -15.89 18.92
N PRO A 86 0.87 -14.64 19.36
CA PRO A 86 -0.21 -13.81 19.84
C PRO A 86 -1.02 -13.42 18.59
N THR A 87 -2.03 -14.21 18.25
CA THR A 87 -3.08 -13.79 17.32
C THR A 87 -3.94 -12.76 18.04
N GLY A 88 -3.37 -11.59 18.32
CA GLY A 88 -4.04 -10.48 18.96
C GLY A 88 -4.51 -9.53 17.90
N VAL A 89 -5.73 -9.73 17.39
CA VAL A 89 -6.51 -8.57 16.91
C VAL A 89 -6.52 -7.60 18.10
N PRO A 90 -6.09 -6.33 17.93
CA PRO A 90 -6.05 -5.43 19.07
C PRO A 90 -7.49 -5.31 19.54
N ALA A 91 -7.70 -5.45 20.85
CA ALA A 91 -8.99 -5.10 21.43
C ALA A 91 -9.36 -3.71 20.89
N ALA A 92 -10.59 -3.59 20.37
CA ALA A 92 -11.02 -2.34 19.76
C ALA A 92 -10.81 -1.20 20.77
N VAL A 93 -9.92 -0.26 20.44
CA VAL A 93 -9.60 0.87 21.32
C VAL A 93 -10.81 1.79 21.37
N ASP A 94 -11.44 1.92 22.54
CA ASP A 94 -12.45 2.95 22.78
C ASP A 94 -11.75 4.27 23.12
N PRO A 95 -11.98 5.36 22.36
CA PRO A 95 -11.41 6.66 22.69
C PRO A 95 -11.79 7.16 24.09
N ALA A 96 -12.92 6.71 24.66
CA ALA A 96 -13.35 7.08 26.01
C ALA A 96 -12.37 6.58 27.10
N ASP A 97 -11.59 5.54 26.81
CA ASP A 97 -10.60 4.98 27.72
C ASP A 97 -9.29 5.78 27.76
N LEU A 98 -9.20 6.88 27.00
CA LEU A 98 -7.99 7.71 26.87
C LEU A 98 -8.18 9.16 27.37
N PRO A 99 -8.74 9.40 28.58
CA PRO A 99 -9.10 10.74 29.05
C PRO A 99 -7.88 11.66 29.27
N THR A 100 -6.68 11.11 29.32
CA THR A 100 -5.43 11.88 29.51
C THR A 100 -4.92 12.55 28.24
N VAL A 101 -5.35 12.08 27.07
CA VAL A 101 -4.90 12.57 25.76
C VAL A 101 -6.05 12.97 24.84
N LEU A 102 -7.28 12.55 25.16
CA LEU A 102 -8.49 12.87 24.40
C LEU A 102 -9.55 13.49 25.30
N THR A 103 -10.16 14.56 24.82
CA THR A 103 -11.35 15.18 25.41
C THR A 103 -12.58 14.75 24.62
N ASP A 104 -13.58 14.19 25.29
CA ASP A 104 -14.87 13.89 24.67
C ASP A 104 -15.63 15.19 24.34
N ARG A 105 -16.02 15.35 23.07
CA ARG A 105 -16.83 16.47 22.56
C ARG A 105 -18.28 16.05 22.28
N GLY A 106 -18.64 14.82 22.64
CA GLY A 106 -19.94 14.20 22.42
C GLY A 106 -20.12 13.63 21.02
N ARG A 107 -21.16 12.80 20.84
CA ARG A 107 -21.54 12.17 19.56
C ARG A 107 -20.42 11.33 18.91
N GLY A 108 -19.54 10.76 19.71
CA GLY A 108 -18.39 9.98 19.22
C GLY A 108 -17.36 10.84 18.51
N VAL A 109 -17.15 12.06 19.00
CA VAL A 109 -16.10 12.97 18.59
C VAL A 109 -15.17 13.19 19.77
N TYR A 110 -13.90 12.89 19.58
CA TYR A 110 -12.86 13.04 20.58
C TYR A 110 -11.78 13.96 20.02
N GLU A 111 -11.30 14.88 20.84
CA GLU A 111 -10.33 15.89 20.44
C GLU A 111 -9.05 15.74 21.25
N SER A 112 -7.90 15.73 20.57
CA SER A 112 -6.60 15.71 21.24
C SER A 112 -6.15 17.10 21.66
N SER A 113 -5.10 17.16 22.47
CA SER A 113 -4.50 18.43 22.92
C SER A 113 -3.96 19.30 21.77
N GLY A 114 -3.57 18.67 20.66
CA GLY A 114 -3.16 19.33 19.43
C GLY A 114 -4.32 19.89 18.59
N GLY A 115 -5.57 19.73 19.04
CA GLY A 115 -6.77 20.19 18.35
C GLY A 115 -7.23 19.28 17.21
N LEU A 116 -6.74 18.03 17.14
CA LEU A 116 -7.16 17.07 16.13
C LEU A 116 -8.41 16.31 16.59
N ARG A 117 -9.40 16.18 15.70
CA ARG A 117 -10.65 15.46 15.97
C ARG A 117 -10.63 14.04 15.41
N TYR A 118 -10.81 13.08 16.30
CA TYR A 118 -11.07 11.68 16.02
C TYR A 118 -12.57 11.45 16.06
N THR A 119 -13.12 10.99 14.95
CA THR A 119 -14.57 10.89 14.75
C THR A 119 -14.98 9.49 14.34
N ARG A 120 -16.27 9.20 14.37
CA ARG A 120 -16.82 8.03 13.70
C ARG A 120 -16.51 8.04 12.20
N GLY A 121 -16.41 6.84 11.63
CA GLY A 121 -16.16 6.59 10.21
C GLY A 121 -14.75 6.04 9.96
N SER A 122 -14.70 5.08 9.06
CA SER A 122 -13.57 4.26 8.56
C SER A 122 -14.14 2.85 8.31
N GLN A 123 -13.34 1.91 7.83
CA GLN A 123 -13.76 0.50 7.78
C GLN A 123 -13.86 -0.09 9.20
N GLN A 124 -13.11 0.48 10.15
CA GLN A 124 -13.04 0.11 11.57
C GLN A 124 -14.09 0.82 12.44
N GLY A 125 -15.02 1.59 11.84
CA GLY A 125 -16.08 2.31 12.55
C GLY A 125 -15.66 3.62 13.24
N HIS A 126 -14.40 3.76 13.66
CA HIS A 126 -13.85 5.00 14.24
C HIS A 126 -12.47 5.33 13.66
N ARG A 127 -12.12 6.63 13.60
CA ARG A 127 -10.83 7.09 13.08
C ARG A 127 -9.65 6.71 13.97
N LEU A 128 -9.83 6.77 15.29
CA LEU A 128 -8.81 6.28 16.22
C LEU A 128 -8.54 4.79 15.99
N ALA A 129 -9.58 3.96 15.84
CA ALA A 129 -9.41 2.53 15.57
C ALA A 129 -8.65 2.26 14.26
N HIS A 130 -8.85 3.09 13.22
CA HIS A 130 -8.04 3.00 12.00
C HIS A 130 -6.58 3.35 12.27
N VAL A 131 -6.29 4.46 12.96
CA VAL A 131 -4.92 4.82 13.34
C VAL A 131 -4.26 3.69 14.13
N MET A 132 -4.99 3.07 15.06
CA MET A 132 -4.48 1.95 15.87
C MET A 132 -4.27 0.67 15.06
N ALA A 133 -4.92 0.49 13.90
CA ALA A 133 -4.58 -0.60 12.99
C ALA A 133 -3.13 -0.49 12.49
N HIS A 134 -2.54 0.72 12.49
CA HIS A 134 -1.13 0.94 12.18
C HIS A 134 -0.17 0.68 13.33
N THR A 135 -0.58 0.07 14.44
CA THR A 135 0.37 -0.43 15.46
C THR A 135 0.67 -1.92 15.30
N LEU A 136 -0.08 -2.62 14.44
CA LEU A 136 0.13 -4.02 14.15
C LEU A 136 0.62 -4.19 12.72
N ASP A 137 1.62 -5.07 12.56
CA ASP A 137 2.04 -5.50 11.24
C ASP A 137 1.04 -6.51 10.68
N GLU A 138 0.81 -6.41 9.38
CA GLU A 138 0.11 -7.38 8.55
C GLU A 138 1.12 -8.01 7.58
N PRO A 139 1.88 -9.05 7.95
CA PRO A 139 3.01 -9.55 7.14
C PRO A 139 2.60 -10.06 5.76
N ASP A 140 1.39 -10.59 5.63
CA ASP A 140 0.82 -11.11 4.38
C ASP A 140 0.13 -10.02 3.54
N ARG A 141 0.14 -8.76 4.00
CA ARG A 141 -0.41 -7.65 3.23
C ARG A 141 0.49 -7.35 2.04
N VAL A 142 -0.10 -7.45 0.85
CA VAL A 142 0.54 -7.07 -0.41
C VAL A 142 1.07 -5.63 -0.33
N GLY A 143 2.36 -5.48 -0.63
CA GLY A 143 3.04 -4.19 -0.65
C GLY A 143 3.65 -3.82 0.70
N GLN A 144 3.61 -2.53 1.03
CA GLN A 144 4.22 -1.97 2.24
C GLN A 144 3.19 -1.18 3.04
N HIS A 145 3.35 -1.17 4.36
CA HIS A 145 2.58 -0.27 5.22
C HIS A 145 3.38 0.17 6.44
N GLY A 146 2.99 1.30 7.00
CA GLY A 146 3.59 1.83 8.22
C GLY A 146 3.07 1.11 9.45
N VAL A 147 3.98 0.73 10.34
CA VAL A 147 3.67 0.18 11.66
C VAL A 147 4.40 0.98 12.74
N PHE A 148 3.68 1.50 13.72
CA PHE A 148 4.24 2.20 14.88
C PHE A 148 5.04 1.22 15.75
N ASP A 149 6.10 1.70 16.40
CA ASP A 149 6.87 0.87 17.35
C ASP A 149 6.11 0.65 18.67
N THR A 150 5.11 1.50 18.96
CA THR A 150 4.29 1.43 20.17
C THR A 150 2.88 0.94 19.86
N ASN A 151 2.33 0.16 20.78
CA ASN A 151 0.93 -0.26 20.79
C ASN A 151 0.09 0.54 21.79
N ASP A 152 0.68 1.50 22.53
CA ASP A 152 -0.04 2.37 23.46
C ASP A 152 -0.80 3.45 22.68
N PRO A 153 -2.14 3.46 22.69
CA PRO A 153 -2.93 4.47 22.00
C PRO A 153 -2.61 5.90 22.44
N ALA A 154 -2.31 6.11 23.72
CA ALA A 154 -2.01 7.45 24.23
C ALA A 154 -0.67 7.98 23.72
N GLU A 155 0.32 7.10 23.54
CA GLU A 155 1.59 7.45 22.93
C GLU A 155 1.42 7.79 21.44
N VAL A 156 0.62 7.00 20.70
CA VAL A 156 0.32 7.27 19.28
C VAL A 156 -0.37 8.63 19.11
N VAL A 157 -1.38 8.95 19.93
CA VAL A 157 -2.07 10.26 19.86
C VAL A 157 -1.10 11.41 20.13
N ARG A 158 -0.24 11.31 21.15
CA ARG A 158 0.79 12.33 21.45
C ARG A 158 1.79 12.50 20.31
N LEU A 159 2.20 11.41 19.69
CA LEU A 159 3.10 11.44 18.54
C LEU A 159 2.47 12.16 17.34
N ILE A 160 1.18 11.94 17.10
CA ILE A 160 0.43 12.62 16.05
C ILE A 160 0.28 14.11 16.37
N ASP A 161 -0.01 14.48 17.62
CA ASP A 161 -0.09 15.87 18.06
C ASP A 161 1.24 16.61 17.87
N GLU A 162 2.37 15.98 18.21
CA GLU A 162 3.71 16.54 17.96
C GLU A 162 3.95 16.76 16.47
N ALA A 163 3.67 15.75 15.64
CA ALA A 163 3.83 15.84 14.20
C ALA A 163 2.95 16.95 13.60
N TYR A 164 1.71 17.07 14.07
CA TYR A 164 0.79 18.11 13.64
C TYR A 164 1.28 19.51 14.05
N GLY A 165 1.78 19.67 15.28
CA GLY A 165 2.39 20.92 15.73
C GLY A 165 3.59 21.36 14.87
N LEU A 166 4.46 20.41 14.53
CA LEU A 166 5.57 20.65 13.59
C LEU A 166 5.07 21.04 12.20
N ALA A 167 4.03 20.35 11.71
CA ALA A 167 3.42 20.63 10.41
C ALA A 167 2.81 22.04 10.35
N LEU A 168 2.06 22.45 11.37
CA LEU A 168 1.50 23.80 11.48
C LEU A 168 2.58 24.88 11.56
N ALA A 169 3.72 24.57 12.19
CA ALA A 169 4.87 25.46 12.23
C ALA A 169 5.69 25.49 10.92
N GLY A 170 5.33 24.68 9.91
CA GLY A 170 6.09 24.55 8.67
C GLY A 170 7.47 23.91 8.86
N LYS A 171 7.68 23.15 9.94
CA LYS A 171 8.96 22.54 10.29
C LYS A 171 8.96 21.07 9.94
N GLN A 172 10.05 20.62 9.32
CA GLN A 172 10.32 19.20 9.06
C GLN A 172 9.18 18.51 8.29
N THR A 173 8.38 19.27 7.54
CA THR A 173 7.15 18.79 6.91
C THR A 173 7.16 19.05 5.40
N THR A 174 6.52 18.18 4.65
CA THR A 174 5.95 18.51 3.34
C THR A 174 4.43 18.50 3.44
N THR A 175 3.78 19.41 2.73
CA THR A 175 2.33 19.58 2.76
C THR A 175 1.78 19.44 1.35
N GLN A 176 0.78 18.57 1.18
CA GLN A 176 0.04 18.38 -0.06
C GLN A 176 -1.45 18.54 0.20
N ARG A 177 -2.21 18.96 -0.81
CA ARG A 177 -3.67 19.05 -0.74
C ARG A 177 -4.28 18.26 -1.89
N GLU A 178 -5.18 17.34 -1.55
CA GLU A 178 -5.83 16.43 -2.50
C GLU A 178 -7.30 16.28 -2.10
N GLU A 179 -8.22 16.60 -3.02
CA GLU A 179 -9.67 16.34 -2.85
C GLU A 179 -10.25 16.84 -1.50
N GLY A 180 -9.85 18.05 -1.09
CA GLY A 180 -10.29 18.66 0.18
C GLY A 180 -9.53 18.16 1.43
N ARG A 181 -8.64 17.19 1.29
CA ARG A 181 -7.77 16.71 2.36
C ARG A 181 -6.42 17.41 2.33
N THR A 182 -5.83 17.56 3.52
CA THR A 182 -4.44 17.97 3.68
C THR A 182 -3.61 16.77 4.14
N ILE A 183 -2.47 16.58 3.48
CA ILE A 183 -1.52 15.51 3.76
C ILE A 183 -0.25 16.17 4.25
N TYR A 184 0.12 15.88 5.50
CA TYR A 184 1.42 16.22 6.05
C TYR A 184 2.32 14.98 6.04
N THR A 185 3.57 15.16 5.63
CA THR A 185 4.63 14.17 5.80
C THR A 185 5.72 14.80 6.65
N VAL A 186 5.80 14.40 7.92
CA VAL A 186 6.59 15.06 8.95
C VAL A 186 7.76 14.18 9.36
N ASN A 187 8.99 14.67 9.26
CA ASN A 187 10.18 13.99 9.74
C ASN A 187 10.38 14.25 11.23
N LEU A 188 10.16 13.23 12.08
CA LEU A 188 10.32 13.35 13.53
C LEU A 188 11.77 13.16 14.00
N ARG A 189 12.71 12.93 13.08
CA ARG A 189 14.16 12.78 13.31
C ARG A 189 14.56 11.70 14.31
N ARG A 190 13.63 10.82 14.63
CA ARG A 190 13.80 9.63 15.46
C ARG A 190 13.00 8.50 14.86
N ARG A 191 13.37 7.28 15.20
CA ARG A 191 12.57 6.11 14.85
C ARG A 191 11.23 6.20 15.58
N ILE A 192 10.15 5.98 14.84
CA ILE A 192 8.77 5.98 15.35
C ILE A 192 8.01 4.69 15.00
N GLY A 193 8.66 3.82 14.22
CA GLY A 193 8.05 2.66 13.63
C GLY A 193 8.94 2.02 12.59
N TYR A 194 8.33 1.19 11.76
CA TYR A 194 8.97 0.47 10.67
C TYR A 194 8.00 0.26 9.50
N ILE A 195 8.55 -0.23 8.39
CA ILE A 195 7.77 -0.66 7.24
C ILE A 195 7.44 -2.14 7.38
N GLY A 196 6.16 -2.45 7.53
CA GLY A 196 5.57 -3.79 7.55
C GLY A 196 5.08 -4.26 6.18
N GLY A 197 4.30 -5.34 6.18
CA GLY A 197 3.77 -6.01 5.00
C GLY A 197 4.81 -6.90 4.32
N GLU A 198 4.42 -7.53 3.22
CA GLU A 198 5.29 -8.46 2.49
C GLU A 198 6.62 -7.78 2.06
N SER A 199 6.55 -6.52 1.64
CA SER A 199 7.74 -5.72 1.27
C SER A 199 8.60 -5.41 2.49
N GLY A 200 7.97 -5.06 3.62
CA GLY A 200 8.64 -4.80 4.88
C GLY A 200 9.38 -6.02 5.40
N ALA A 201 8.70 -7.17 5.47
CA ALA A 201 9.24 -8.45 5.90
C ALA A 201 10.45 -8.87 5.05
N ARG A 202 10.33 -8.79 3.71
CA ARG A 202 11.45 -9.08 2.78
C ARG A 202 12.67 -8.19 2.99
N LYS A 203 12.47 -6.96 3.45
CA LYS A 203 13.53 -5.96 3.69
C LYS A 203 13.99 -5.90 5.14
N GLY A 204 13.52 -6.81 6.00
CA GLY A 204 13.87 -6.84 7.42
C GLY A 204 13.30 -5.68 8.22
N HIS A 205 12.07 -5.25 7.93
CA HIS A 205 11.33 -4.20 8.63
C HIS A 205 12.12 -2.89 8.78
N PRO A 206 12.43 -2.21 7.67
CA PRO A 206 13.26 -1.01 7.72
C PRO A 206 12.60 0.08 8.59
N SER A 207 13.42 0.73 9.41
CA SER A 207 13.02 1.83 10.30
C SER A 207 12.32 2.96 9.55
N ALA A 208 11.25 3.48 10.16
CA ALA A 208 10.48 4.64 9.73
C ALA A 208 10.68 5.80 10.72
N GLN A 209 10.93 6.99 10.18
CA GLN A 209 11.16 8.23 10.95
C GLN A 209 10.20 9.35 10.58
N TYR A 210 9.36 9.11 9.57
CA TYR A 210 8.43 10.08 9.03
C TYR A 210 7.01 9.64 9.40
N LEU A 211 6.16 10.58 9.76
CA LEU A 211 4.73 10.35 10.00
C LEU A 211 3.94 10.94 8.82
N LYS A 212 3.09 10.13 8.19
CA LYS A 212 2.06 10.63 7.27
C LYS A 212 0.84 10.93 8.11
N LEU A 213 0.34 12.15 8.04
CA LEU A 213 -0.91 12.56 8.64
C LEU A 213 -1.84 13.05 7.54
N VAL A 214 -3.02 12.43 7.42
CA VAL A 214 -4.05 12.83 6.48
C VAL A 214 -5.23 13.38 7.26
N ILE A 215 -5.61 14.62 6.98
CA ILE A 215 -6.71 15.32 7.66
C ILE A 215 -7.65 15.99 6.68
N ASP A 216 -8.88 16.24 7.15
CA ASP A 216 -9.90 17.06 6.49
C ASP A 216 -10.28 18.18 7.47
N GLY A 217 -9.78 19.39 7.23
CA GLY A 217 -9.75 20.43 8.27
C GLY A 217 -8.89 19.97 9.45
N ASP A 218 -9.50 19.81 10.62
CA ASP A 218 -8.90 19.28 11.86
C ASP A 218 -9.26 17.80 12.11
N ARG A 219 -10.07 17.19 11.25
CA ARG A 219 -10.53 15.82 11.39
C ARG A 219 -9.47 14.84 10.89
N VAL A 220 -9.03 13.93 11.75
CA VAL A 220 -8.10 12.85 11.38
C VAL A 220 -8.79 11.86 10.46
N ILE A 221 -8.16 11.58 9.31
CA ILE A 221 -8.59 10.53 8.38
C ILE A 221 -7.80 9.25 8.63
N THR A 222 -6.47 9.36 8.73
CA THR A 222 -5.51 8.31 9.13
C THR A 222 -4.15 8.94 9.45
N ALA A 223 -3.31 8.21 10.18
CA ALA A 223 -1.93 8.55 10.43
C ALA A 223 -1.08 7.28 10.57
N PHE A 224 0.11 7.25 9.98
CA PHE A 224 0.99 6.08 10.02
C PHE A 224 2.47 6.42 9.74
N PRO A 225 3.42 5.60 10.22
CA PRO A 225 4.83 5.74 9.88
C PRO A 225 5.10 5.50 8.40
N LEU A 226 6.05 6.22 7.82
CA LEU A 226 6.55 5.92 6.49
C LEU A 226 8.06 6.10 6.41
N ARG A 227 8.58 5.66 5.28
CA ARG A 227 9.93 5.93 4.82
C ARG A 227 9.81 6.59 3.44
N PRO A 228 10.33 7.82 3.28
CA PRO A 228 10.27 8.55 2.01
C PRO A 228 11.16 7.91 0.95
#